data_AF-A0A1Y1US14-F1
#
_entry.id   AF-A0A1Y1US14-F1
#
_cell.length_a   1.000
_cell.length_b   1.000
_cell.length_c   1.000
_cell.angle_alpha   90.00
_cell.angle_beta   90.00
_cell.angle_gamma   90.00
#
_symmetry.space_group_name_H-M   'P 1'
#
loop_
_entity.id
_entity.type
_entity.pdbx_description
1 polymer ?
#
loop_
_entity_poly.entity_id
_entity_poly.type
_entity_poly.pdbx_seq_one_letter_code
_entity_poly.pdbx_strand_id
1 'polypeptide(L)'
;MSGILDQAKAAATSAYETGSNLAQQAAAATSDLANQAANSETGKSVTAQAHNLGAQAQAALSGAAVKAGELSGVAHQQAHNLAPGVVPAPEAGVDKSSDLEPEKPADRQELQKLLQRRPTAEELKRQGILKGDPGDSLAGKRADLERSMLEDKLEKDIAARPTEEELVKKGILSPTDEKPPADFK
;
A
#
# COMPACT_ATOMS: atom_id res chain seq x y z
N MET A 1 19.04 -6.30 -34.22
CA MET A 1 18.62 -5.02 -33.59
C MET A 1 17.23 -4.56 -34.05
N SER A 2 16.77 -4.84 -35.27
CA SER A 2 15.47 -4.33 -35.77
C SER A 2 14.22 -5.01 -35.18
N GLY A 3 14.21 -6.33 -34.98
CA GLY A 3 12.99 -7.06 -34.60
C GLY A 3 12.36 -6.67 -33.26
N ILE A 4 13.14 -6.24 -32.27
CA ILE A 4 12.61 -5.88 -30.93
C ILE A 4 11.93 -4.51 -30.97
N LEU A 5 12.54 -3.55 -31.66
CA LEU A 5 11.94 -2.22 -31.84
C LEU A 5 10.65 -2.33 -32.65
N ASP A 6 10.65 -3.19 -33.67
CA ASP A 6 9.47 -3.47 -34.48
C ASP A 6 8.36 -4.19 -33.67
N GLN A 7 8.73 -5.13 -32.80
CA GLN A 7 7.79 -5.86 -31.94
C GLN A 7 7.22 -4.99 -30.81
N ALA A 8 8.04 -4.11 -30.22
CA ALA A 8 7.61 -3.12 -29.23
C ALA A 8 6.70 -2.07 -29.87
N LYS A 9 7.02 -1.61 -31.08
CA LYS A 9 6.19 -0.67 -31.86
C LYS A 9 4.85 -1.33 -32.23
N ALA A 10 4.85 -2.58 -32.68
CA ALA A 10 3.63 -3.33 -32.97
C ALA A 10 2.77 -3.56 -31.71
N ALA A 11 3.39 -3.89 -30.58
CA ALA A 11 2.69 -4.05 -29.31
C ALA A 11 2.07 -2.72 -28.84
N ALA A 12 2.81 -1.62 -28.92
CA ALA A 12 2.31 -0.29 -28.58
C ALA A 12 1.17 0.16 -29.50
N THR A 13 1.28 -0.06 -30.81
CA THR A 13 0.21 0.22 -31.78
C THR A 13 -1.03 -0.62 -31.45
N SER A 14 -0.89 -1.92 -31.18
CA SER A 14 -2.02 -2.78 -30.83
C SER A 14 -2.70 -2.39 -29.51
N ALA A 15 -1.93 -1.92 -28.52
CA ALA A 15 -2.47 -1.43 -27.25
C ALA A 15 -3.20 -0.10 -27.43
N TYR A 16 -2.65 0.81 -28.24
CA TYR A 16 -3.29 2.08 -28.59
C TYR A 16 -4.59 1.86 -29.38
N GLU A 17 -4.59 0.98 -30.38
CA GLU A 17 -5.78 0.63 -31.16
C GLU A 17 -6.85 -0.01 -30.28
N THR A 18 -6.46 -0.92 -29.38
CA THR A 18 -7.37 -1.54 -28.41
C THR A 18 -7.97 -0.48 -27.47
N GLY A 19 -7.16 0.45 -26.97
CA GLY A 19 -7.62 1.56 -26.12
C GLY A 19 -8.55 2.53 -26.86
N SER A 20 -8.23 2.88 -28.11
CA SER A 20 -9.07 3.75 -28.95
C SER A 20 -10.41 3.11 -29.28
N ASN A 21 -10.42 1.81 -29.62
CA ASN A 21 -11.65 1.08 -29.91
C ASN A 21 -12.53 0.91 -28.66
N LEU A 22 -11.93 0.65 -27.50
CA LEU A 22 -12.66 0.57 -26.23
C LEU A 22 -13.26 1.94 -25.83
N ALA A 23 -12.51 3.03 -26.03
CA ALA A 23 -13.00 4.38 -25.78
C ALA A 23 -14.16 4.76 -26.72
N GLN A 24 -14.07 4.40 -28.00
CA GLN A 24 -15.16 4.61 -28.98
C GLN A 24 -16.40 3.77 -28.66
N GLN A 25 -16.22 2.51 -28.24
CA GLN A 25 -17.33 1.65 -27.79
C GLN A 25 -17.98 2.16 -26.51
N ALA A 26 -17.19 2.64 -25.54
CA ALA A 26 -17.70 3.27 -24.32
C ALA A 26 -18.49 4.55 -24.64
N ALA A 27 -17.98 5.39 -25.56
CA ALA A 27 -18.65 6.61 -25.99
C ALA A 27 -20.00 6.33 -26.70
N ALA A 28 -20.04 5.34 -27.60
CA ALA A 28 -21.27 4.90 -28.25
C ALA A 28 -22.29 4.36 -27.22
N ALA A 29 -21.83 3.53 -26.28
CA ALA A 29 -22.68 2.99 -25.22
C ALA A 29 -23.23 4.07 -24.27
N THR A 30 -22.49 5.13 -23.97
CA THR A 30 -23.03 6.29 -23.21
C THR A 30 -24.12 7.03 -23.97
N SER A 31 -24.00 7.16 -25.29
CA SER A 31 -25.03 7.77 -26.12
C SER A 31 -26.30 6.91 -26.19
N ASP A 32 -26.14 5.58 -26.27
CA ASP A 32 -27.26 4.63 -26.25
C ASP A 32 -27.94 4.57 -24.87
N LEU A 33 -27.15 4.65 -23.79
CA LEU A 33 -27.64 4.73 -22.41
C LEU A 33 -28.45 6.01 -22.16
N ALA A 34 -27.99 7.16 -22.68
CA ALA A 34 -28.71 8.43 -22.59
C ALA A 34 -30.06 8.37 -23.33
N ASN A 35 -30.10 7.69 -24.48
CA ASN A 35 -31.33 7.50 -25.26
C ASN A 35 -32.27 6.45 -24.62
N GLN A 36 -31.75 5.42 -23.96
CA GLN A 36 -32.53 4.39 -23.27
C GLN A 36 -33.06 4.85 -21.91
N ALA A 37 -32.37 5.76 -21.20
CA ALA A 37 -32.86 6.35 -19.95
C ALA A 37 -34.16 7.16 -20.14
N ALA A 38 -34.45 7.61 -21.36
CA ALA A 38 -35.72 8.26 -21.71
C ALA A 38 -36.91 7.29 -21.79
N ASN A 39 -36.67 5.97 -21.91
CA ASN A 39 -37.71 4.94 -22.00
C ASN A 39 -37.63 4.00 -20.77
N SER A 40 -38.67 4.03 -19.95
CA SER A 40 -38.76 3.52 -18.58
C SER A 40 -38.73 1.98 -18.40
N GLU A 41 -37.67 1.28 -18.82
CA GLU A 41 -37.40 -0.14 -18.45
C GLU A 41 -35.96 -0.37 -17.92
N THR A 42 -35.30 0.69 -17.44
CA THR A 42 -33.84 0.82 -17.51
C THR A 42 -33.04 0.29 -16.30
N GLY A 43 -33.62 0.05 -15.12
CA GLY A 43 -32.81 -0.26 -13.92
C GLY A 43 -31.99 -1.56 -13.97
N LYS A 44 -32.57 -2.63 -14.54
CA LYS A 44 -31.92 -3.95 -14.63
C LYS A 44 -30.99 -4.08 -15.83
N SER A 45 -31.37 -3.50 -16.98
CA SER A 45 -30.55 -3.51 -18.20
C SER A 45 -29.27 -2.69 -18.04
N VAL A 46 -29.38 -1.49 -17.45
CA VAL A 46 -28.23 -0.58 -17.25
C VAL A 46 -27.21 -1.18 -16.29
N THR A 47 -27.66 -1.80 -15.21
CA THR A 47 -26.78 -2.47 -14.24
C THR A 47 -26.06 -3.67 -14.88
N ALA A 48 -26.77 -4.47 -15.70
CA ALA A 48 -26.18 -5.60 -16.40
C ALA A 48 -25.16 -5.17 -17.48
N GLN A 49 -25.45 -4.09 -18.21
CA GLN A 49 -24.53 -3.51 -19.19
C GLN A 49 -23.27 -2.92 -18.52
N ALA A 50 -23.43 -2.18 -17.42
CA ALA A 50 -22.29 -1.63 -16.66
C ALA A 50 -21.38 -2.74 -16.11
N HIS A 51 -21.96 -3.82 -15.58
CA HIS A 51 -21.21 -4.97 -15.09
C HIS A 51 -20.43 -5.68 -16.20
N ASN A 52 -21.05 -5.87 -17.38
CA ASN A 52 -20.38 -6.47 -18.54
C ASN A 52 -19.24 -5.59 -19.08
N LEU A 53 -19.41 -4.27 -19.09
CA LEU A 53 -18.36 -3.32 -19.49
C LEU A 53 -17.20 -3.31 -18.48
N GLY A 54 -17.50 -3.36 -17.17
CA GLY A 54 -16.48 -3.51 -16.13
C GLY A 54 -15.69 -4.81 -16.28
N ALA A 55 -16.36 -5.92 -16.57
CA ALA A 55 -15.73 -7.21 -16.82
C ALA A 55 -14.85 -7.20 -18.09
N GLN A 56 -15.30 -6.56 -19.17
CA GLN A 56 -14.53 -6.40 -20.40
C GLN A 56 -13.30 -5.50 -20.21
N ALA A 57 -13.43 -4.40 -19.46
CA ALA A 57 -12.31 -3.52 -19.14
C ALA A 57 -11.25 -4.24 -18.29
N GLN A 58 -11.68 -5.05 -17.30
CA GLN A 58 -10.77 -5.84 -16.48
C GLN A 58 -10.07 -6.97 -17.26
N ALA A 59 -10.77 -7.60 -18.21
CA ALA A 59 -10.18 -8.58 -19.13
C ALA A 59 -9.13 -7.95 -20.07
N ALA A 60 -9.40 -6.74 -20.58
CA ALA A 60 -8.45 -6.00 -21.42
C ALA A 60 -7.19 -5.54 -20.64
N LEU A 61 -7.37 -5.03 -19.41
CA LEU A 61 -6.27 -4.63 -18.54
C LEU A 61 -5.41 -5.81 -18.09
N SER A 62 -6.03 -6.94 -17.74
CA SER A 62 -5.29 -8.16 -17.37
C SER A 62 -4.52 -8.73 -18.55
N GLY A 63 -5.10 -8.75 -19.76
CA GLY A 63 -4.39 -9.15 -20.98
C GLY A 63 -3.19 -8.26 -21.31
N ALA A 64 -3.33 -6.93 -21.16
CA ALA A 64 -2.24 -5.98 -21.36
C ALA A 64 -1.13 -6.11 -20.30
N ALA A 65 -1.49 -6.33 -19.02
CA ALA A 65 -0.55 -6.51 -17.92
C ALA A 65 0.24 -7.82 -18.05
N VAL A 66 -0.41 -8.93 -18.46
CA VAL A 66 0.28 -10.21 -18.71
C VAL A 66 1.26 -10.08 -19.87
N LYS A 67 0.84 -9.45 -20.98
CA LYS A 67 1.70 -9.23 -22.14
C LYS A 67 2.88 -8.30 -21.84
N ALA A 68 2.67 -7.26 -21.01
CA ALA A 68 3.75 -6.40 -20.52
C ALA A 68 4.72 -7.16 -19.59
N GLY A 69 4.21 -8.05 -18.73
CA GLY A 69 5.02 -8.92 -17.88
C GLY A 69 5.87 -9.92 -18.69
N GLU A 70 5.29 -10.53 -19.71
CA GLU A 70 6.01 -11.42 -20.64
C GLU A 70 7.09 -10.69 -21.44
N LEU A 71 6.77 -9.51 -21.99
CA LEU A 71 7.76 -8.65 -22.69
C LEU A 71 8.87 -8.18 -21.76
N SER A 72 8.56 -7.83 -20.50
CA SER A 72 9.55 -7.49 -19.49
C SER A 72 10.45 -8.68 -19.14
N GLY A 73 9.89 -9.88 -19.04
CA GLY A 73 10.64 -11.11 -18.79
C GLY A 73 11.60 -11.44 -19.93
N VAL A 74 11.14 -11.32 -21.18
CA VAL A 74 11.97 -11.53 -22.39
C VAL A 74 13.05 -10.46 -22.50
N ALA A 75 12.74 -9.19 -22.22
CA ALA A 75 13.72 -8.11 -22.20
C ALA A 75 14.80 -8.33 -21.13
N HIS A 76 14.42 -8.80 -19.94
CA HIS A 76 15.34 -9.08 -18.84
C HIS A 76 16.29 -10.26 -19.17
N GLN A 77 15.76 -11.37 -19.70
CA GLN A 77 16.56 -12.52 -20.13
C GLN A 77 17.50 -12.17 -21.29
N GLN A 78 17.03 -11.36 -22.24
CA GLN A 78 17.84 -10.95 -23.38
C GLN A 78 18.92 -9.91 -22.99
N ALA A 79 18.65 -9.04 -22.01
CA ALA A 79 19.65 -8.14 -21.43
C ALA A 79 20.77 -8.93 -20.72
N HIS A 80 20.43 -10.03 -20.04
CA HIS A 80 21.41 -10.92 -19.41
C HIS A 80 22.35 -11.57 -20.44
N ASN A 81 21.82 -11.99 -21.60
CA ASN A 81 22.63 -12.58 -22.67
C ASN A 81 23.47 -11.57 -23.46
N LEU A 82 23.04 -10.30 -23.57
CA LEU A 82 23.76 -9.27 -24.34
C LEU A 82 24.89 -8.58 -23.57
N ALA A 83 24.91 -8.68 -22.24
CA ALA A 83 25.91 -8.02 -21.40
C ALA A 83 26.39 -8.95 -20.26
N PRO A 84 27.27 -9.93 -20.54
CA PRO A 84 27.86 -10.79 -19.51
C PRO A 84 28.83 -10.05 -18.55
N GLY A 85 28.95 -8.72 -18.65
CA GLY A 85 29.91 -7.88 -17.92
C GLY A 85 29.32 -6.80 -17.03
N VAL A 86 28.01 -6.81 -16.76
CA VAL A 86 27.48 -6.09 -15.60
C VAL A 86 27.99 -6.83 -14.38
N VAL A 87 28.74 -6.12 -13.53
CA VAL A 87 29.26 -6.62 -12.25
C VAL A 87 28.27 -7.63 -11.65
N PRO A 88 28.67 -8.91 -11.47
CA PRO A 88 27.85 -9.82 -10.69
C PRO A 88 27.55 -9.12 -9.36
N ALA A 89 26.33 -9.28 -8.85
CA ALA A 89 26.08 -9.01 -7.44
C ALA A 89 27.26 -9.63 -6.66
N PRO A 90 27.92 -8.89 -5.74
CA PRO A 90 29.20 -9.32 -5.21
C PRO A 90 29.11 -10.80 -4.81
N GLU A 91 29.93 -11.63 -5.46
CA GLU A 91 30.13 -13.07 -5.14
C GLU A 91 30.63 -13.25 -3.70
N ALA A 92 30.90 -12.15 -2.98
CA ALA A 92 31.00 -12.13 -1.54
C ALA A 92 29.65 -12.58 -0.98
N GLY A 93 29.55 -13.90 -0.78
CA GLY A 93 28.45 -14.55 -0.09
C GLY A 93 28.11 -13.76 1.16
N VAL A 94 26.80 -13.63 1.41
CA VAL A 94 26.26 -13.04 2.64
C VAL A 94 27.08 -13.57 3.82
N ASP A 95 27.60 -12.68 4.67
CA ASP A 95 28.34 -13.08 5.86
C ASP A 95 27.37 -13.78 6.82
N LYS A 96 27.37 -15.12 6.76
CA LYS A 96 26.55 -15.99 7.60
C LYS A 96 27.26 -16.37 8.89
N SER A 97 28.39 -15.75 9.22
CA SER A 97 29.16 -16.13 10.42
C SER A 97 28.38 -15.94 11.72
N SER A 98 27.38 -15.05 11.72
CA SER A 98 26.47 -14.81 12.84
C SER A 98 25.15 -15.59 12.79
N ASP A 99 24.89 -16.33 11.71
CA ASP A 99 23.63 -17.05 11.55
C ASP A 99 23.67 -18.35 12.35
N LEU A 100 22.67 -18.54 13.22
CA LEU A 100 22.48 -19.79 13.95
C LEU A 100 21.84 -20.83 13.02
N GLU A 101 22.58 -21.87 12.66
CA GLU A 101 22.09 -22.92 11.76
C GLU A 101 21.39 -24.04 12.54
N PRO A 102 20.16 -24.45 12.15
CA PRO A 102 19.40 -25.46 12.90
C PRO A 102 20.02 -26.88 12.86
N GLU A 103 20.94 -27.11 11.93
CA GLU A 103 21.64 -28.39 11.75
C GLU A 103 22.80 -28.57 12.72
N LYS A 104 23.42 -27.47 13.17
CA LYS A 104 24.55 -27.53 14.10
C LYS A 104 24.04 -27.68 15.54
N PRO A 105 24.54 -28.66 16.30
CA PRO A 105 24.09 -28.89 17.68
C PRO A 105 24.48 -27.75 18.63
N ALA A 106 25.60 -27.06 18.37
CA ALA A 106 26.03 -25.91 19.17
C ALA A 106 25.06 -24.72 19.02
N ASP A 107 24.72 -24.37 17.78
CA ASP A 107 23.81 -23.28 17.44
C ASP A 107 22.40 -23.55 17.98
N ARG A 108 21.96 -24.82 17.99
CA ARG A 108 20.70 -25.22 18.64
C ARG A 108 20.69 -24.93 20.14
N GLN A 109 21.80 -25.17 20.83
CA GLN A 109 21.91 -24.86 22.27
C GLN A 109 21.90 -23.35 22.51
N GLU A 110 22.54 -22.57 21.65
CA GLU A 110 22.50 -21.11 21.73
C GLU A 110 21.10 -20.56 21.48
N LEU A 111 20.43 -21.04 20.43
CA LEU A 111 19.03 -20.70 20.15
C LEU A 111 18.12 -21.05 21.33
N GLN A 112 18.31 -22.21 21.96
CA GLN A 112 17.53 -22.59 23.14
C GLN A 112 17.73 -21.61 24.30
N LYS A 113 18.97 -21.14 24.54
CA LYS A 113 19.26 -20.11 25.56
C LYS A 113 18.57 -18.79 25.25
N LEU A 114 18.55 -18.37 23.98
CA LEU A 114 17.87 -17.15 23.54
C LEU A 114 16.35 -17.25 23.73
N LEU A 115 15.75 -18.39 23.39
CA LEU A 115 14.32 -18.63 23.56
C LEU A 115 13.89 -18.62 25.04
N GLN A 116 14.75 -19.10 25.95
CA GLN A 116 14.48 -19.03 27.40
C GLN A 116 14.39 -17.60 27.92
N ARG A 117 15.10 -16.65 27.29
CA ARG A 117 15.11 -15.23 27.70
C ARG A 117 14.08 -14.39 26.93
N ARG A 118 13.25 -15.01 26.09
CA ARG A 118 12.26 -14.31 25.26
C ARG A 118 11.18 -13.66 26.14
N PRO A 119 10.90 -12.35 25.97
CA PRO A 119 9.78 -11.68 26.63
C PRO A 119 8.42 -12.28 26.22
N THR A 120 7.45 -12.20 27.12
CA THR A 120 6.07 -12.61 26.82
C THR A 120 5.41 -11.62 25.85
N ALA A 121 4.39 -12.06 25.10
CA ALA A 121 3.68 -11.19 24.16
C ALA A 121 3.05 -9.97 24.86
N GLU A 122 2.52 -10.15 26.07
CA GLU A 122 1.95 -9.08 26.88
C GLU A 122 3.00 -8.03 27.31
N GLU A 123 4.21 -8.46 27.64
CA GLU A 123 5.30 -7.54 27.95
C GLU A 123 5.68 -6.69 26.72
N LEU A 124 5.72 -7.31 25.54
CA LEU A 124 5.98 -6.59 24.29
C LEU A 124 4.86 -5.59 23.93
N LYS A 125 3.61 -5.89 24.28
CA LYS A 125 2.48 -4.94 24.14
C LYS A 125 2.63 -3.77 25.10
N ARG A 126 2.96 -4.04 26.37
CA ARG A 126 3.20 -2.99 27.39
C ARG A 126 4.35 -2.06 27.00
N GLN A 127 5.40 -2.60 26.39
CA GLN A 127 6.52 -1.82 25.86
C GLN A 127 6.21 -1.12 24.53
N GLY A 128 5.01 -1.28 23.97
CA GLY A 128 4.58 -0.64 22.72
C GLY A 128 5.23 -1.21 21.45
N ILE A 129 5.96 -2.32 21.57
CA ILE A 129 6.64 -3.02 20.47
C ILE A 129 5.62 -3.80 19.64
N LEU A 130 4.76 -4.58 20.31
CA LEU A 130 3.72 -5.36 19.66
C LEU A 130 2.40 -4.58 19.65
N LYS A 131 1.84 -4.31 18.47
CA LYS A 131 0.62 -3.48 18.30
C LYS A 131 -0.71 -4.23 18.51
N GLY A 132 -0.69 -5.56 18.57
CA GLY A 132 -1.89 -6.39 18.69
C GLY A 132 -1.57 -7.81 19.13
N ASP A 133 -2.48 -8.76 18.93
CA ASP A 133 -2.21 -10.16 19.24
C ASP A 133 -1.23 -10.78 18.23
N PRO A 134 -0.40 -11.75 18.64
CA PRO A 134 0.48 -12.46 17.72
C PRO A 134 -0.32 -13.12 16.58
N GLY A 135 0.03 -12.81 15.34
CA GLY A 135 -0.64 -13.35 14.15
C GLY A 135 -1.72 -12.45 13.56
N ASP A 136 -2.06 -11.32 14.20
CA ASP A 136 -2.98 -10.34 13.62
C ASP A 136 -2.29 -9.47 12.57
N SER A 137 -2.50 -9.78 11.30
CA SER A 137 -1.92 -9.07 10.16
C SER A 137 -2.46 -7.64 10.00
N LEU A 138 -3.59 -7.31 10.64
CA LEU A 138 -4.22 -5.99 10.55
C LEU A 138 -3.87 -5.07 11.72
N ALA A 139 -3.18 -5.57 12.75
CA ALA A 139 -2.86 -4.79 13.95
C ALA A 139 -2.13 -3.47 13.63
N GLY A 140 -1.17 -3.49 12.68
CA GLY A 140 -0.49 -2.28 12.23
C GLY A 140 -1.45 -1.27 11.61
N LYS A 141 -2.29 -1.70 10.66
CA LYS A 141 -3.26 -0.83 10.00
C LYS A 141 -4.30 -0.24 10.95
N ARG A 142 -4.72 -0.99 11.98
CA ARG A 142 -5.63 -0.47 13.02
C ARG A 142 -4.94 0.60 13.85
N ALA A 143 -3.70 0.37 14.27
CA ALA A 143 -2.92 1.38 15.00
C ALA A 143 -2.69 2.65 14.18
N ASP A 144 -2.44 2.52 12.87
CA ASP A 144 -2.29 3.67 11.97
C ASP A 144 -3.60 4.46 11.85
N LEU A 145 -4.74 3.77 11.70
CA LEU A 145 -6.06 4.40 11.68
C LEU A 145 -6.37 5.13 12.99
N GLU A 146 -6.14 4.48 14.14
CA GLU A 146 -6.32 5.09 15.45
C GLU A 146 -5.46 6.34 15.62
N ARG A 147 -4.21 6.29 15.14
CA ARG A 147 -3.31 7.45 15.13
C ARG A 147 -3.89 8.59 14.30
N SER A 148 -4.34 8.34 13.07
CA SER A 148 -4.94 9.38 12.23
C SER A 148 -6.22 9.96 12.83
N MET A 149 -7.08 9.12 13.44
CA MET A 149 -8.27 9.61 14.14
C MET A 149 -7.92 10.51 15.34
N LEU A 150 -6.86 10.19 16.07
CA LEU A 150 -6.36 11.01 17.17
C LEU A 150 -5.74 12.32 16.66
N GLU A 151 -5.03 12.29 15.53
CA GLU A 151 -4.50 13.49 14.87
C GLU A 151 -5.64 14.44 14.47
N ASP A 152 -6.66 13.95 13.77
CA ASP A 152 -7.82 14.74 13.36
C ASP A 152 -8.56 15.33 14.57
N LYS A 153 -8.68 14.55 15.65
CA LYS A 153 -9.32 15.01 16.90
C LYS A 153 -8.48 16.11 17.54
N LEU A 154 -7.17 15.91 17.65
CA LEU A 154 -6.26 16.87 18.24
C LEU A 154 -6.25 18.18 17.43
N GLU A 155 -6.26 18.11 16.10
CA GLU A 155 -6.33 19.29 15.25
C GLU A 155 -7.60 20.11 15.53
N LYS A 156 -8.75 19.46 15.64
CA LYS A 156 -10.03 20.12 16.00
C LYS A 156 -9.97 20.74 17.39
N ASP A 157 -9.45 20.02 18.37
CA ASP A 157 -9.35 20.48 19.75
C ASP A 157 -8.38 21.66 19.88
N ILE A 158 -7.29 21.68 19.10
CA ILE A 158 -6.35 22.80 19.02
C ILE A 158 -7.00 24.01 18.33
N ALA A 159 -7.73 23.80 17.24
CA ALA A 159 -8.42 24.88 16.54
C ALA A 159 -9.50 25.53 17.42
N ALA A 160 -10.18 24.75 18.24
CA ALA A 160 -11.19 25.20 19.20
C ALA A 160 -10.61 25.56 20.58
N ARG A 161 -9.28 25.69 20.71
CA ARG A 161 -8.62 25.96 21.99
C ARG A 161 -9.09 27.29 22.57
N PRO A 162 -9.72 27.32 23.77
CA PRO A 162 -10.15 28.56 24.40
C PRO A 162 -8.98 29.46 24.73
N THR A 163 -9.21 30.76 24.65
CA THR A 163 -8.22 31.77 25.03
C THR A 163 -8.09 31.85 26.56
N GLU A 164 -6.97 32.37 27.03
CA GLU A 164 -6.70 32.53 28.46
C GLU A 164 -7.78 33.35 29.18
N GLU A 165 -8.22 34.44 28.55
CA GLU A 165 -9.28 35.31 29.08
C GLU A 165 -10.61 34.55 29.26
N GLU A 166 -10.95 33.67 28.31
CA GLU A 166 -12.15 32.84 28.41
C GLU A 166 -12.05 31.82 29.54
N LEU A 167 -10.85 31.29 29.80
CA LEU A 167 -10.60 30.39 30.91
C LEU A 167 -10.69 31.11 32.27
N VAL A 168 -10.22 32.36 32.37
CA VAL A 168 -10.39 33.22 33.56
C VAL A 168 -11.87 33.54 33.80
N LYS A 169 -12.62 33.90 32.75
CA LYS A 169 -14.07 34.15 32.84
C LYS A 169 -14.85 32.92 33.29
N LYS A 170 -14.42 31.72 32.88
CA LYS A 170 -15.00 30.44 33.31
C LYS A 170 -14.54 30.00 34.71
N GLY A 171 -13.65 30.74 35.37
CA GLY A 171 -13.12 30.41 36.68
C GLY A 171 -12.18 29.19 36.69
N ILE A 172 -11.65 28.78 35.53
CA ILE A 172 -10.71 27.66 35.40
C ILE A 172 -9.28 28.14 35.66
N LEU A 173 -8.95 29.35 35.20
CA LEU A 173 -7.65 29.98 35.42
C LEU A 173 -7.78 31.16 36.38
N SER A 174 -6.86 31.28 37.34
CA SER A 174 -6.82 32.43 38.24
C SER A 174 -6.20 33.64 37.53
N PRO A 175 -6.72 34.87 37.71
CA PRO A 175 -6.18 36.07 37.06
C PRO A 175 -4.78 36.48 37.56
N THR A 176 -4.24 35.77 38.56
CA THR A 176 -2.95 36.06 39.22
C THR A 176 -1.87 35.00 38.94
N ASP A 177 -2.18 33.95 38.17
CA ASP A 177 -1.19 32.93 37.77
C ASP A 177 -0.33 33.46 36.59
N GLU A 178 0.44 34.53 36.83
CA GLU A 178 1.56 34.88 35.97
C GLU A 178 2.66 33.83 36.14
N LYS A 179 2.67 32.87 35.19
CA LYS A 179 3.68 31.81 34.99
C LYS A 179 3.69 30.72 36.08
N PRO A 180 3.52 29.43 35.68
CA PRO A 180 3.65 28.33 36.64
C PRO A 180 5.03 28.34 37.30
N PRO A 181 5.14 27.95 38.59
CA PRO A 181 6.41 27.93 39.30
C PRO A 181 7.43 27.10 38.52
N ALA A 182 8.61 27.68 38.29
CA ALA A 182 9.62 27.17 37.34
C ALA A 182 10.31 25.86 37.76
N ASP A 183 9.88 25.22 38.86
CA ASP A 183 10.55 24.08 39.46
C ASP A 183 9.67 22.82 39.41
N PHE A 184 9.85 22.02 38.36
CA PHE A 184 9.58 20.58 38.43
C PHE A 184 10.90 19.90 38.85
N LYS A 185 10.95 19.46 40.11
CA LYS A 185 12.07 18.73 40.70
C LYS A 185 12.27 17.35 40.07
#